data_AF-A0A9X9WH62-F1
#
_entry.id   AF-A0A9X9WH62-F1
#
_cell.length_a   1.000
_cell.length_b   1.000
_cell.length_c   1.000
_cell.angle_alpha   90.00
_cell.angle_beta   90.00
_cell.angle_gamma   90.00
#
_symmetry.space_group_name_H-M   'P 1'
#
loop_
_entity.id
_entity.type
_entity.pdbx_description
1 polymer ?
#
loop_
_entity_poly.entity_id
_entity_poly.type
_entity_poly.pdbx_seq_one_letter_code
_entity_poly.pdbx_strand_id
1 'polypeptide(L)' 'MQLGALTSEEAARAEWDRLARRHADLLGAFRPQVVRFEREGQPTLYRLRTGGFADVAAAQSFCEQARAKQMPCTIIR' A
#
# COMPACT_ATOMS: atom_id res chain seq x y z
N MET A 1 1.76 -6.47 -1.49
CA MET A 1 0.63 -6.05 -0.63
C MET A 1 0.12 -4.68 -1.06
N GLN A 2 -1.18 -4.40 -0.89
CA GLN A 2 -1.82 -3.15 -1.32
C GLN A 2 -2.29 -2.33 -0.12
N LEU A 3 -1.97 -1.05 -0.14
CA LEU A 3 -2.34 -0.07 0.87
C LEU A 3 -3.46 0.86 0.38
N GLY A 4 -3.67 0.97 -0.94
CA GLY A 4 -4.77 1.79 -1.47
C GLY A 4 -4.94 1.68 -2.98
N ALA A 5 -6.01 2.29 -3.49
CA ALA A 5 -6.24 2.54 -4.90
C ALA A 5 -6.70 4.00 -5.06
N LEU A 6 -5.90 4.81 -5.76
CA LEU A 6 -6.05 6.26 -5.86
C LEU A 6 -6.36 6.66 -7.30
N THR A 7 -6.80 7.89 -7.51
CA THR A 7 -7.21 8.41 -8.82
C THR A 7 -6.07 8.96 -9.68
N SER A 8 -4.89 9.19 -9.09
CA SER A 8 -3.68 9.61 -9.83
C SER A 8 -2.41 9.03 -9.22
N GLU A 9 -1.31 9.07 -9.97
CA GLU A 9 0.01 8.64 -9.48
C GLU A 9 0.51 9.57 -8.36
N GLU A 10 0.30 10.87 -8.51
CA GLU A 10 0.65 11.89 -7.50
C GLU A 10 -0.12 11.66 -6.21
N ALA A 11 -1.42 11.35 -6.30
CA ALA A 11 -2.24 11.01 -5.13
C ALA A 11 -1.72 9.75 -4.42
N ALA A 12 -1.31 8.72 -5.17
CA ALA A 12 -0.72 7.52 -4.59
C ALA A 12 0.63 7.80 -3.88
N ARG A 13 1.48 8.66 -4.46
CA ARG A 13 2.76 9.08 -3.86
C ARG A 13 2.54 9.93 -2.61
N ALA A 14 1.63 10.90 -2.66
CA ALA A 14 1.29 11.73 -1.50
C ALA A 14 0.71 10.89 -0.35
N GLU A 15 -0.10 9.89 -0.67
CA GLU A 15 -0.65 8.98 0.32
C GLU A 15 0.44 8.10 0.95
N TRP A 16 1.40 7.60 0.16
CA TRP A 16 2.57 6.92 0.72
C TRP A 16 3.32 7.80 1.71
N ASP A 17 3.64 9.03 1.32
CA ASP A 17 4.38 9.96 2.16
C ASP A 17 3.64 10.26 3.47
N ARG A 18 2.31 10.41 3.41
CA ARG A 18 1.47 10.59 4.60
C ARG A 18 1.53 9.38 5.52
N LEU A 19 1.38 8.17 4.98
CA LEU A 19 1.43 6.93 5.74
C LEU A 19 2.83 6.68 6.33
N ALA A 20 3.88 6.86 5.54
CA ALA A 20 5.27 6.65 5.95
C ALA A 20 5.70 7.62 7.05
N ARG A 21 5.23 8.88 7.01
CA ARG A 21 5.46 9.83 8.12
C ARG A 21 4.74 9.44 9.40
N ARG A 22 3.47 8.99 9.30
CA ARG A 22 2.64 8.66 10.47
C ARG A 22 3.01 7.32 11.12
N HIS A 23 3.52 6.38 10.32
CA HIS A 23 3.80 5.01 10.71
C HIS A 23 5.22 4.61 10.33
N ALA A 24 6.19 5.48 10.64
CA ALA A 24 7.60 5.27 10.30
C ALA A 24 8.18 3.98 10.92
N ASP A 25 7.65 3.56 12.06
CA ASP A 25 7.98 2.31 12.74
C ASP A 25 7.64 1.07 11.90
N LEU A 26 6.57 1.14 11.11
CA LEU A 26 6.10 0.04 10.29
C LEU A 26 6.55 0.15 8.82
N LEU A 27 6.60 1.36 8.27
CA LEU A 27 6.86 1.61 6.84
C LEU A 27 8.29 2.09 6.53
N GLY A 28 9.10 2.48 7.51
CA GLY A 28 10.39 3.12 7.28
C GLY A 28 11.39 2.27 6.47
N ALA A 29 11.33 0.94 6.64
CA ALA A 29 12.16 -0.01 5.90
C ALA A 29 11.63 -0.31 4.48
N PHE A 30 10.42 0.12 4.16
CA PHE A 30 9.72 -0.23 2.93
C PHE A 30 9.82 0.89 1.89
N ARG A 31 9.44 0.57 0.65
CA ARG A 31 9.34 1.51 -0.46
C ARG A 31 7.99 1.37 -1.14
N PRO A 32 7.40 2.47 -1.63
CA PRO A 32 6.15 2.41 -2.36
C PRO A 32 6.37 1.78 -3.72
N GLN A 33 5.32 1.10 -4.19
CA GLN A 33 5.14 0.73 -5.58
C GLN A 33 3.79 1.29 -6.03
N VAL A 34 3.79 2.14 -7.05
CA VAL A 34 2.56 2.65 -7.66
C VAL A 34 2.31 1.87 -8.94
N VAL A 35 1.16 1.20 -9.02
CA VAL A 35 0.79 0.36 -10.17
C VAL A 35 -0.48 0.92 -10.81
N ARG A 36 -0.36 1.41 -12.04
CA ARG A 36 -1.52 1.78 -12.87
C ARG A 36 -2.41 0.55 -13.10
N PHE A 37 -3.71 0.72 -12.95
CA PHE A 37 -4.71 -0.32 -13.07
C PHE A 37 -5.91 0.20 -13.83
N GLU A 38 -6.19 -0.43 -14.97
CA GLU A 38 -7.26 -0.03 -15.87
C GLU A 38 -8.22 -1.20 -16.07
N ARG A 39 -9.50 -0.87 -16.16
CA ARG A 39 -10.57 -1.80 -16.51
C ARG A 39 -11.53 -1.09 -17.45
N GLU A 40 -11.99 -1.82 -18.45
CA GLU A 40 -12.98 -1.30 -19.39
C GLU A 40 -14.23 -0.82 -18.65
N GLY A 41 -14.71 0.39 -19.00
CA GLY A 41 -15.86 1.03 -18.36
C GLY A 41 -15.63 1.52 -16.92
N GLN A 42 -14.39 1.51 -16.41
CA GLN A 42 -14.07 2.04 -15.08
C GLN A 42 -12.97 3.12 -15.15
N PRO A 43 -12.96 4.09 -14.21
CA PRO A 43 -11.85 5.02 -14.09
C PRO A 43 -10.51 4.30 -13.87
N THR A 44 -9.44 4.81 -14.47
CA THR A 44 -8.08 4.36 -14.17
C THR A 44 -7.78 4.59 -12.69
N LEU A 45 -7.22 3.58 -12.04
CA LEU A 45 -6.77 3.63 -10.66
C LEU A 45 -5.26 3.45 -10.58
N TYR A 46 -4.66 4.02 -9.54
CA TYR A 46 -3.25 3.90 -9.21
C TYR A 46 -3.15 3.20 -7.86
N ARG A 47 -2.80 1.92 -7.90
CA ARG A 47 -2.75 1.06 -6.72
C ARG A 47 -1.45 1.31 -5.98
N LEU A 48 -1.55 1.84 -4.76
CA LEU A 48 -0.42 1.98 -3.85
C LEU A 48 -0.13 0.64 -3.20
N ARG A 49 1.08 0.14 -3.38
CA ARG A 49 1.55 -1.15 -2.90
C ARG A 49 2.86 -1.03 -2.15
N THR A 50 3.15 -2.04 -1.35
CA THR A 50 4.46 -2.29 -0.75
C THR A 50 4.78 -3.78 -0.78
N GLY A 51 6.06 -4.12 -0.71
CA GLY A 51 6.60 -5.47 -0.89
C GLY A 51 7.94 -5.65 -0.18
N GLY A 52 8.62 -6.77 -0.47
CA GLY A 52 9.87 -7.13 0.22
C GLY A 52 9.68 -7.99 1.47
N PHE A 53 8.52 -8.65 1.59
CA PHE A 53 8.26 -9.64 2.64
C PHE A 53 9.00 -10.94 2.31
N ALA A 54 9.58 -11.59 3.32
CA ALA A 54 10.27 -12.86 3.15
C ALA A 54 9.31 -13.98 2.70
N ASP A 55 8.09 -13.98 3.22
CA ASP A 55 7.04 -14.95 2.91
C ASP A 55 5.64 -14.37 3.13
N VAL A 56 4.63 -15.23 2.95
CA VAL A 56 3.22 -14.88 3.15
C VAL A 56 2.92 -14.58 4.62
N ALA A 57 3.54 -15.27 5.57
CA ALA A 57 3.32 -15.07 7.00
C ALA A 57 3.82 -13.69 7.45
N ALA A 58 4.97 -13.24 6.96
CA ALA A 58 5.50 -11.90 7.17
C ALA A 58 4.57 -10.82 6.59
N ALA A 59 4.01 -11.05 5.40
CA ALA A 59 3.01 -10.14 4.82
C ALA A 59 1.70 -10.10 5.63
N GLN A 60 1.26 -11.23 6.18
CA GLN A 60 0.09 -11.32 7.07
C GLN A 60 0.31 -10.54 8.36
N SER A 61 1.42 -10.81 9.07
CA SER A 61 1.77 -10.11 10.31
C SER A 61 1.87 -8.60 10.10
N PHE A 62 2.50 -8.16 9.00
CA PHE A 62 2.52 -6.74 8.66
C PHE A 62 1.10 -6.19 8.50
N CYS A 63 0.22 -6.92 7.80
CA CYS A 63 -1.14 -6.44 7.52
C CYS A 63 -1.99 -6.33 8.78
N GLU A 64 -1.80 -7.24 9.74
CA GLU A 64 -2.43 -7.16 11.07
C GLU A 64 -1.95 -5.93 11.84
N GLN A 65 -0.63 -5.69 11.88
CA GLN A 65 -0.06 -4.49 12.52
C GLN A 65 -0.54 -3.20 11.86
N ALA A 66 -0.63 -3.18 10.53
CA ALA A 66 -1.17 -2.06 9.77
C ALA A 66 -2.63 -1.75 10.17
N ARG A 67 -3.48 -2.78 10.21
CA ARG A 67 -4.90 -2.64 10.58
C ARG A 67 -5.07 -2.19 12.03
N ALA A 68 -4.25 -2.68 12.95
CA ALA A 68 -4.25 -2.22 14.34
C ALA A 68 -3.92 -0.72 14.47
N LYS A 69 -3.12 -0.18 13.53
CA LYS A 69 -2.82 1.26 13.41
C LYS A 69 -3.80 2.02 12.50
N GLN A 70 -4.95 1.42 12.16
CA GLN A 70 -5.97 1.97 11.25
C GLN A 70 -5.45 2.29 9.84
N MET A 71 -4.35 1.64 9.42
CA MET A 71 -3.84 1.76 8.07
C MET A 71 -4.57 0.76 7.14
N PRO A 72 -5.00 1.19 5.94
CA PRO A 72 -5.56 0.27 4.96
C PRO A 72 -4.52 -0.77 4.54
N CYS A 73 -4.95 -2.04 4.46
CA CYS A 73 -4.07 -3.12 4.08
C CYS A 73 -4.82 -4.30 3.48
N THR A 74 -4.41 -4.75 2.29
CA THR A 74 -4.91 -5.96 1.63
C THR A 74 -3.76 -6.76 1.06
N ILE A 75 -3.69 -8.04 1.43
CA ILE A 75 -2.78 -8.99 0.82
C ILE A 75 -3.30 -9.29 -0.58
N ILE A 76 -2.41 -9.19 -1.57
CA ILE A 76 -2.70 -9.45 -2.97
C ILE A 76 -2.02 -10.78 -3.31
N ARG A 77 -2.76 -11.68 -3.95
CA ARG A 77 -2.26 -12.90 -4.58
C ARG A 77 -1.86 -12.62 -6.02
#